data_AF-A0A1F6LS90-F1
#
_entry.id   AF-A0A1F6LS90-F1
#
_cell.length_a   1.000
_cell.length_b   1.000
_cell.length_c   1.000
_cell.angle_alpha   90.00
_cell.angle_beta   90.00
_cell.angle_gamma   90.00
#
_symmetry.space_group_name_H-M   'P 1'
#
loop_
_entity.id
_entity.type
_entity.pdbx_description
1 polymer ?
#
loop_
_entity_poly.entity_id
_entity_poly.type
_entity_poly.pdbx_seq_one_letter_code
_entity_poly.pdbx_strand_id
1 'polypeptide(L)'
;MLIKHGEVTRAFYHETLGTIDLVYGMGGINGFGLAHVKEKHPDILHSITDIIQQGAVIQKFDDRAYLETTDGRAIIRLDWDKNKKSWLVTAFKT
;
A
#
# COMPACT_ATOMS: atom_id res chain seq x y z
N MET A 1 -12.41 10.10 -18.56
CA MET A 1 -12.10 9.04 -17.58
C MET A 1 -12.43 9.60 -16.20
N LEU A 2 -13.38 9.02 -15.47
CA LEU A 2 -13.70 9.47 -14.11
C LEU A 2 -12.56 9.02 -13.19
N ILE A 3 -11.74 9.97 -12.74
CA ILE A 3 -10.75 9.68 -11.69
C ILE A 3 -11.55 9.57 -10.40
N LYS A 4 -11.59 8.38 -9.81
CA LYS A 4 -12.15 8.21 -8.47
C LYS A 4 -11.12 8.73 -7.49
N HIS A 5 -11.48 9.78 -6.76
CA HIS A 5 -10.67 10.35 -5.70
C HIS A 5 -11.24 9.88 -4.36
N GLY A 6 -10.36 9.63 -3.41
CA GLY A 6 -10.75 9.16 -2.08
C GLY A 6 -9.55 8.76 -1.26
N GLU A 7 -9.61 9.09 0.01
CA GLU A 7 -8.61 8.74 1.01
C GLU A 7 -9.33 8.29 2.26
N VAL A 8 -8.84 7.20 2.85
CA VAL A 8 -9.17 6.80 4.22
C VAL A 8 -7.91 6.98 5.04
N THR A 9 -7.90 8.03 5.86
CA THR A 9 -6.80 8.29 6.79
C THR A 9 -6.78 7.21 7.88
N ARG A 10 -5.59 6.75 8.28
CA ARG A 10 -5.35 5.75 9.32
C ARG A 10 -6.14 4.45 9.06
N ALA A 11 -6.27 4.08 7.79
CA ALA A 11 -7.01 2.89 7.34
C ALA A 11 -6.47 1.59 7.96
N PHE A 12 -5.14 1.54 8.18
CA PHE A 12 -4.47 0.39 8.77
C PHE A 12 -3.51 0.82 9.87
N TYR A 13 -3.11 -0.15 10.68
CA TYR A 13 -2.03 -0.03 11.64
C TYR A 13 -1.08 -1.21 11.50
N HIS A 14 0.21 -0.93 11.38
CA HIS A 14 1.27 -1.94 11.41
C HIS A 14 2.21 -1.63 12.58
N GLU A 15 2.60 -2.65 13.35
CA GLU A 15 3.39 -2.47 14.58
C GLU A 15 4.66 -1.63 14.39
N THR A 16 5.40 -1.86 13.30
CA THR A 16 6.67 -1.17 12.99
C THR A 16 6.50 0.14 12.23
N LEU A 17 5.41 0.30 11.46
CA LEU A 17 5.24 1.43 10.54
C LEU A 17 4.22 2.45 11.05
N GLY A 18 3.48 2.12 12.10
CA GLY A 18 2.40 2.93 12.63
C GLY A 18 1.16 2.91 11.73
N THR A 19 0.43 4.01 11.73
CA THR A 19 -0.77 4.14 10.90
C THR A 19 -0.45 4.35 9.44
N ILE A 20 -1.21 3.70 8.58
CA ILE A 20 -1.06 3.74 7.13
C ILE A 20 -2.40 4.18 6.53
N ASP A 21 -2.36 5.20 5.68
CA ASP A 21 -3.52 5.70 4.93
C ASP A 21 -3.77 4.84 3.69
N LEU A 22 -5.04 4.71 3.30
CA LEU A 22 -5.43 4.09 2.04
C LEU A 22 -5.93 5.17 1.09
N VAL A 23 -5.20 5.38 0.01
CA VAL A 23 -5.65 6.26 -1.08
C VAL A 23 -6.18 5.42 -2.24
N TYR A 24 -7.23 5.92 -2.89
CA TYR A 24 -7.75 5.26 -4.09
C TYR A 24 -6.73 5.32 -5.24
N GLY A 25 -6.13 6.49 -5.47
CA GLY A 25 -5.05 6.67 -6.43
C GLY A 25 -5.43 6.53 -7.90
N MET A 26 -4.49 6.09 -8.73
CA MET A 26 -4.60 6.02 -10.19
C MET A 26 -4.01 4.71 -10.72
N GLY A 27 -4.64 4.11 -11.73
CA GLY A 27 -4.11 2.93 -12.42
C GLY A 27 -2.99 3.26 -13.42
N GLY A 28 -2.61 2.28 -14.25
CA GLY A 28 -1.61 2.43 -15.31
C GLY A 28 -0.15 2.30 -14.86
N ILE A 29 0.77 2.59 -15.77
CA ILE A 29 2.22 2.33 -15.63
C ILE A 29 2.87 3.13 -14.50
N ASN A 30 2.39 4.35 -14.27
CA ASN A 30 2.83 5.23 -13.17
C ASN A 30 1.77 5.29 -12.06
N GLY A 31 0.93 4.26 -11.97
CA GLY A 31 -0.17 4.20 -11.03
C GLY A 31 0.28 3.99 -9.57
N PHE A 32 -0.64 4.27 -8.66
CA PHE A 32 -0.47 4.09 -7.22
C PHE A 32 -1.82 3.85 -6.52
N GLY A 33 -1.76 3.38 -5.28
CA GLY A 33 -2.93 3.20 -4.43
C GLY A 33 -3.81 2.02 -4.86
N LEU A 34 -5.04 1.98 -4.33
CA LEU A 34 -5.96 0.87 -4.53
C LEU A 34 -6.30 0.63 -6.02
N ALA A 35 -6.38 1.69 -6.83
CA ALA A 35 -6.64 1.59 -8.25
C ALA A 35 -5.54 0.83 -9.00
N HIS A 36 -4.28 1.09 -8.65
CA HIS A 36 -3.14 0.39 -9.25
C HIS A 36 -3.07 -1.07 -8.81
N VAL A 37 -3.28 -1.35 -7.51
CA VAL A 37 -3.39 -2.72 -6.99
C VAL A 37 -4.49 -3.48 -7.72
N LYS A 38 -5.69 -2.90 -7.81
CA LYS A 38 -6.82 -3.54 -8.47
C LYS A 38 -6.58 -3.84 -9.96
N GLU A 39 -5.83 -2.99 -10.65
CA GLU A 39 -5.51 -3.20 -12.07
C GLU A 39 -4.45 -4.31 -12.27
N LYS A 40 -3.42 -4.35 -11.43
CA LYS A 40 -2.26 -5.24 -11.62
C LYS A 40 -2.38 -6.56 -10.87
N HIS A 41 -2.99 -6.53 -9.69
CA HIS A 41 -3.07 -7.63 -8.73
C HIS A 41 -4.46 -7.68 -8.07
N PRO A 42 -5.55 -7.83 -8.85
CA PRO A 42 -6.90 -7.88 -8.30
C PRO A 42 -7.11 -9.05 -7.33
N ASP A 43 -6.32 -10.10 -7.48
CA ASP A 43 -6.32 -11.28 -6.63
C ASP A 43 -5.92 -10.97 -5.19
N ILE A 44 -5.11 -9.94 -4.92
CA ILE A 44 -4.65 -9.67 -3.55
C ILE A 44 -5.59 -8.80 -2.71
N LEU A 45 -6.66 -8.27 -3.31
CA LEU A 45 -7.55 -7.30 -2.66
C LEU A 45 -8.18 -7.83 -1.36
N HIS A 46 -8.38 -9.14 -1.26
CA HIS A 46 -8.96 -9.76 -0.06
C HIS A 46 -7.94 -9.93 1.08
N SER A 47 -6.65 -10.06 0.76
CA SER A 47 -5.57 -10.28 1.74
C SER A 47 -4.78 -9.01 2.06
N ILE A 48 -5.12 -7.88 1.41
CA ILE A 48 -4.36 -6.63 1.52
C ILE A 48 -4.25 -6.14 2.96
N THR A 49 -5.32 -6.30 3.74
CA THR A 49 -5.34 -5.93 5.16
C THR A 49 -4.34 -6.77 5.96
N ASP A 50 -4.32 -8.09 5.75
CA ASP A 50 -3.43 -8.99 6.48
C ASP A 50 -1.98 -8.75 6.12
N ILE A 51 -1.67 -8.55 4.84
CA ILE A 51 -0.31 -8.23 4.38
C ILE A 51 0.17 -6.91 5.00
N ILE A 52 -0.69 -5.89 5.08
CA ILE A 52 -0.33 -4.59 5.64
C ILE A 52 -0.18 -4.64 7.15
N GLN A 53 -1.01 -5.39 7.86
CA GLN A 53 -1.00 -5.39 9.33
C GLN A 53 -0.03 -6.40 9.94
N GLN A 54 0.20 -7.54 9.26
CA GLN A 54 0.94 -8.68 9.79
C GLN A 54 2.22 -8.99 9.01
N GLY A 55 2.42 -8.36 7.84
CA GLY A 55 3.58 -8.63 7.00
C GLY A 55 4.89 -8.25 7.68
N ALA A 56 5.89 -9.13 7.59
CA ALA A 56 7.23 -8.82 8.09
C ALA A 56 7.85 -7.70 7.24
N VAL A 57 8.47 -6.71 7.90
CA VAL A 57 9.25 -5.67 7.21
C VAL A 57 10.56 -6.30 6.73
N ILE A 58 10.59 -6.72 5.47
CA ILE A 58 11.78 -7.36 4.86
C ILE A 58 12.78 -6.33 4.33
N GLN A 59 12.32 -5.11 4.02
CA GLN A 59 13.17 -4.02 3.56
C GLN A 59 12.54 -2.68 3.91
N LYS A 60 13.37 -1.72 4.33
CA LYS A 60 12.93 -0.35 4.64
C LYS A 60 13.96 0.66 4.12
N PHE A 61 13.47 1.64 3.38
CA PHE A 61 14.17 2.83 2.92
C PHE A 61 13.54 4.06 3.55
N ASP A 62 14.08 5.24 3.24
CA ASP A 62 13.56 6.51 3.74
C ASP A 62 12.13 6.78 3.23
N ASP A 63 11.85 6.43 1.97
CA ASP A 63 10.58 6.72 1.30
C ASP A 63 9.61 5.53 1.27
N ARG A 64 10.05 4.30 1.59
CA ARG A 64 9.21 3.10 1.44
C ARG A 64 9.61 1.93 2.34
N ALA A 65 8.65 1.08 2.64
CA ALA A 65 8.83 -0.20 3.31
C ALA A 65 8.18 -1.32 2.50
N TYR A 66 8.78 -2.50 2.56
CA TYR A 66 8.32 -3.72 1.92
C TYR A 66 7.87 -4.69 3.02
N LEU A 67 6.60 -5.08 2.96
CA LEU A 67 5.95 -6.01 3.87
C LEU A 67 5.74 -7.33 3.14
N GLU A 68 6.03 -8.45 3.77
CA GLU A 68 5.86 -9.79 3.20
C GLU A 68 5.15 -10.73 4.16
N THR A 69 4.17 -11.47 3.64
CA THR A 69 3.56 -12.64 4.27
C THR A 69 3.72 -13.84 3.36
N THR A 70 3.22 -15.01 3.79
CA THR A 70 3.11 -16.19 2.92
C THR A 70 2.19 -15.98 1.71
N ASP A 71 1.26 -15.03 1.80
CA ASP A 71 0.23 -14.80 0.79
C ASP A 71 0.60 -13.71 -0.22
N GLY A 72 1.65 -12.94 0.06
CA GLY A 72 2.20 -11.96 -0.87
C GLY A 72 2.95 -10.82 -0.19
N ARG A 73 3.18 -9.78 -0.98
CA ARG A 73 4.00 -8.63 -0.60
C ARG A 73 3.24 -7.32 -0.80
N ALA A 74 3.39 -6.37 0.11
CA ALA A 74 2.92 -5.00 -0.04
C ALA A 74 4.08 -4.01 0.02
N ILE A 75 3.99 -2.93 -0.76
CA ILE A 75 4.94 -1.82 -0.72
C ILE A 75 4.19 -0.60 -0.17
N ILE A 76 4.66 -0.10 0.96
CA ILE A 76 4.13 1.07 1.67
C ILE A 76 5.07 2.22 1.40
N ARG A 77 4.56 3.36 0.92
CA ARG A 77 5.34 4.60 0.84
C ARG A 77 5.18 5.35 2.15
N LEU A 78 6.28 5.87 2.68
CA LEU A 78 6.36 6.51 3.98
C LEU A 78 6.33 8.05 3.89
N ASP A 79 6.32 8.58 2.66
CA ASP A 79 6.24 10.01 2.38
C ASP A 79 5.22 10.41 1.29
N TRP A 80 4.82 11.68 1.33
CA TRP A 80 4.17 12.36 0.22
C TRP A 80 4.81 13.74 0.01
N ASP A 81 5.50 13.93 -1.11
CA ASP A 81 6.18 15.19 -1.46
C ASP A 81 6.98 15.80 -0.30
N LYS A 82 7.81 14.96 0.34
CA LYS A 82 8.68 15.30 1.49
C LYS A 82 7.97 15.65 2.81
N ASN A 83 6.65 15.52 2.87
CA ASN A 83 5.90 15.56 4.13
C ASN A 83 5.71 14.13 4.67
N LYS A 84 5.94 13.91 5.97
CA LYS A 84 5.78 12.60 6.62
C LYS A 84 4.30 12.14 6.52
N LYS A 85 4.04 11.08 5.74
CA LYS A 85 2.72 10.44 5.58
C LYS A 85 2.90 9.03 5.03
N SER A 86 2.40 8.01 5.73
CA SER A 86 2.49 6.61 5.30
C SER A 86 1.24 6.18 4.55
N TRP A 87 1.36 5.63 3.34
CA TRP A 87 0.23 5.16 2.53
C TRP A 87 0.60 3.97 1.63
N LEU A 88 -0.40 3.12 1.36
CA LEU A 88 -0.23 1.92 0.55
C LEU A 88 -0.01 2.25 -0.94
N VAL A 89 1.08 1.75 -1.54
CA VAL A 89 1.41 1.99 -2.96
C VAL A 89 0.95 0.85 -3.85
N THR A 90 1.28 -0.39 -3.48
CA THR A 90 0.98 -1.60 -4.28
C THR A 90 1.05 -2.88 -3.43
N ALA A 91 0.44 -3.98 -3.87
CA ALA A 91 0.55 -5.32 -3.28
C ALA A 91 0.44 -6.42 -4.38
N PHE A 92 1.16 -7.54 -4.26
CA PHE A 92 1.16 -8.66 -5.24
C PHE A 92 1.48 -10.02 -4.62
N LYS A 93 1.04 -11.11 -5.25
CA LYS A 93 1.25 -12.51 -4.81
C LYS A 93 2.63 -13.02 -5.24
N THR A 94 3.29 -13.78 -4.36
CA THR A 94 4.57 -14.49 -4.63
C THR A 94 4.36 -15.93 -5.03
#